data_AF-A0A0A1TCJ1-F1
#
_entry.id   AF-A0A0A1TCJ1-F1
#
_cell.length_a   1.000
_cell.length_b   1.000
_cell.length_c   1.000
_cell.angle_alpha   90.00
_cell.angle_beta   90.00
_cell.angle_gamma   90.00
#
_symmetry.space_group_name_H-M   'P 1'
#
loop_
_entity.id
_entity.type
_entity.pdbx_description
1 polymer ?
#
loop_
_entity_poly.entity_id
_entity_poly.type
_entity_poly.pdbx_seq_one_letter_code
_entity_poly.pdbx_strand_id
1 'polypeptide(L)'
;MDTSPRDPATASTPQQHPIPQRQSSAGPLSTPIDAIPLRTSSTNSNRMSSHTFGQQPSISSVMADNGVLPRTRAPDTGRKNSMAYIDVSAADSSRPPPRTNSGVMLHQQSPTSPQDPSRYAYEDLDFAPERSWTDDKEGIIRGPYNYLVSHPGKDIRSQLISAFDALLEVPPDSLAIITKVVGMLHESSLLVDDVQDSSELRRGFPVAHHIFGVPQTINSANYVYFVAVQELLKLNNPEALKTFADELVNLHRGQGMDLFWRDTLTCPSEDDYLEMVGNKTGGLFRLGIKLMQGESPHAATIDCVPLVNLIGLIFQIRDDYINLASEEYSAHKGMCEDLTEGKFSFPVIHSIRSNPSDLQLVSILKQKTSDVQVKRYAVTYMQRTGSFEYTRKVIATLIERARRVTMELDKGRGKADGVMKILDKFVVE
;
A
#
# COMPACT_ATOMS: atom_id res chain seq x y z
N MET A 1 -72.86 1.67 -5.35
CA MET A 1 -73.96 1.34 -4.42
C MET A 1 -73.27 0.96 -3.12
N ASP A 2 -72.70 1.90 -2.37
CA ASP A 2 -73.32 3.03 -1.68
C ASP A 2 -74.31 2.56 -0.60
N THR A 3 -73.91 2.65 0.67
CA THR A 3 -74.51 3.60 1.63
C THR A 3 -73.74 3.56 2.96
N SER A 4 -73.05 4.67 3.24
CA SER A 4 -72.80 5.21 4.58
C SER A 4 -74.15 5.70 5.18
N PRO A 5 -74.31 6.10 6.48
CA PRO A 5 -73.63 7.33 6.97
C PRO A 5 -73.49 7.57 8.51
N ARG A 6 -72.74 8.66 8.82
CA ARG A 6 -72.82 9.63 9.96
C ARG A 6 -71.77 9.60 11.10
N ASP A 7 -70.77 10.46 10.90
CA ASP A 7 -70.06 11.44 11.77
C ASP A 7 -70.81 12.04 13.01
N PRO A 8 -70.23 12.95 13.86
CA PRO A 8 -68.86 13.51 13.93
C PRO A 8 -68.25 13.68 15.36
N ALA A 9 -67.01 14.22 15.40
CA ALA A 9 -66.56 15.36 16.25
C ALA A 9 -65.40 15.12 17.25
N THR A 10 -64.19 15.43 16.76
CA THR A 10 -63.19 16.39 17.28
C THR A 10 -62.76 16.45 18.76
N ALA A 11 -61.43 16.45 18.91
CA ALA A 11 -60.56 17.29 19.76
C ALA A 11 -59.89 16.63 20.98
N SER A 12 -58.58 16.37 20.86
CA SER A 12 -57.61 16.62 21.95
C SER A 12 -56.17 16.68 21.41
N THR A 13 -55.50 17.78 21.75
CA THR A 13 -54.14 18.21 21.43
C THR A 13 -53.07 17.27 22.01
N PRO A 14 -51.90 17.07 21.35
CA PRO A 14 -50.83 16.21 21.86
C PRO A 14 -50.03 16.87 23.00
N GLN A 15 -49.84 16.13 24.10
CA GLN A 15 -48.96 16.48 25.22
C GLN A 15 -47.49 16.35 24.82
N GLN A 16 -46.72 17.41 25.09
CA GLN A 16 -45.26 17.45 25.02
C GLN A 16 -44.66 16.71 26.23
N HIS A 17 -43.76 15.75 25.96
CA HIS A 17 -42.94 15.12 26.99
C HIS A 17 -41.67 15.96 27.27
N PRO A 18 -41.29 16.18 28.55
CA PRO A 18 -40.12 16.96 28.90
C PRO A 18 -38.80 16.18 28.83
N ILE A 19 -37.77 16.89 28.41
CA ILE A 19 -36.35 16.52 28.29
C ILE A 19 -35.74 16.31 29.69
N PRO A 20 -34.95 15.24 29.95
CA PRO A 20 -34.24 15.10 31.22
C PRO A 20 -32.95 15.93 31.26
N GLN A 21 -32.86 16.82 32.24
CA GLN A 21 -31.66 17.59 32.58
C GLN A 21 -30.58 16.68 33.18
N ARG A 22 -29.38 16.69 32.60
CA ARG A 22 -28.15 16.13 33.19
C ARG A 22 -27.66 17.05 34.30
N GLN A 23 -27.47 16.48 35.50
CA GLN A 23 -26.81 17.12 36.62
C GLN A 23 -25.31 17.29 36.35
N SER A 24 -24.86 18.53 36.47
CA SER A 24 -23.45 18.94 36.46
C SER A 24 -22.90 18.92 37.89
N SER A 25 -21.99 18.00 38.20
CA SER A 25 -21.16 18.05 39.40
C SER A 25 -19.73 18.40 38.99
N ALA A 26 -19.36 19.67 39.16
CA ALA A 26 -17.98 20.15 39.06
C ALA A 26 -17.36 20.18 40.46
N GLY A 27 -16.24 19.46 40.63
CA GLY A 27 -15.34 19.55 41.78
C GLY A 27 -13.90 19.63 41.27
N PRO A 28 -13.01 20.44 41.88
CA PRO A 28 -11.71 20.78 41.31
C PRO A 28 -10.62 19.81 41.79
N LEU A 29 -9.79 19.32 40.87
CA LEU A 29 -8.53 18.66 41.20
C LEU A 29 -7.47 19.12 40.21
N SER A 30 -6.72 20.13 40.65
CA SER A 30 -5.44 20.58 40.12
C SER A 30 -4.37 19.51 40.37
N THR A 31 -3.71 19.03 39.31
CA THR A 31 -2.34 18.48 39.37
C THR A 31 -1.59 18.79 38.06
N PRO A 32 -0.25 18.93 38.10
CA PRO A 32 0.52 19.65 37.07
C PRO A 32 0.88 18.79 35.87
N ILE A 33 1.14 19.47 34.76
CA ILE A 33 1.75 18.96 33.54
C ILE A 33 3.19 18.53 33.88
N ASP A 34 3.47 17.23 33.89
CA ASP A 34 4.84 16.72 33.94
C ASP A 34 5.41 16.53 32.54
N ALA A 35 6.64 17.00 32.43
CA ALA A 35 7.39 17.25 31.22
C ALA A 35 7.88 15.98 30.50
N ILE A 36 8.08 16.16 29.19
CA ILE A 36 8.77 15.26 28.27
C ILE A 36 10.15 14.86 28.83
N PRO A 37 10.50 13.56 28.95
CA PRO A 37 11.85 13.17 29.29
C PRO A 37 12.80 13.40 28.11
N LEU A 38 13.88 14.13 28.36
CA LEU A 38 15.02 14.27 27.45
C LEU A 38 15.73 12.92 27.26
N ARG A 39 16.09 12.61 26.00
CA ARG A 39 16.98 11.51 25.61
C ARG A 39 18.22 11.47 26.50
N THR A 40 18.46 10.33 27.17
CA THR A 40 19.73 10.02 27.80
C THR A 40 20.62 9.28 26.80
N SER A 41 21.63 9.97 26.28
CA SER A 41 22.78 9.34 25.62
C SER A 41 23.80 8.93 26.67
N SER A 42 24.05 7.63 26.76
CA SER A 42 25.07 7.02 27.61
C SER A 42 26.49 7.42 27.18
N THR A 43 27.20 8.15 28.03
CA THR A 43 28.66 8.27 27.98
C THR A 43 29.28 7.36 29.04
N ASN A 44 30.03 6.36 28.57
CA ASN A 44 30.87 5.54 29.41
C ASN A 44 32.26 6.17 29.47
N SER A 45 32.76 6.33 30.69
CA SER A 45 33.99 7.00 31.08
C SER A 45 35.22 6.12 30.87
N ASN A 46 36.34 6.72 30.43
CA ASN A 46 37.65 6.29 30.93
C ASN A 46 38.77 7.33 30.73
N ARG A 47 39.46 7.56 31.87
CA ARG A 47 40.85 8.01 32.09
C ARG A 47 41.24 9.49 32.04
N MET A 48 41.65 9.93 33.22
CA MET A 48 42.41 11.12 33.61
C MET A 48 43.78 11.21 32.89
N SER A 49 44.25 12.42 32.58
CA SER A 49 45.31 13.11 33.35
C SER A 49 45.67 14.50 32.79
N SER A 50 45.62 15.50 33.68
CA SER A 50 46.44 16.73 33.81
C SER A 50 46.91 17.51 32.57
N HIS A 51 46.50 18.78 32.47
CA HIS A 51 47.36 19.95 32.79
C HIS A 51 46.57 21.27 32.76
N THR A 52 47.05 22.22 33.56
CA THR A 52 46.39 23.43 34.07
C THR A 52 46.97 24.70 33.42
N PHE A 53 46.20 25.80 33.50
CA PHE A 53 46.52 27.23 33.22
C PHE A 53 46.48 27.66 31.73
N GLY A 54 45.86 28.78 31.33
CA GLY A 54 45.14 29.80 32.07
C GLY A 54 44.61 30.93 31.15
N GLN A 55 43.70 31.72 31.72
CA GLN A 55 43.33 33.12 31.40
C GLN A 55 42.69 33.48 30.03
N GLN A 56 41.39 33.82 30.12
CA GLN A 56 40.73 34.91 29.38
C GLN A 56 41.15 36.28 29.99
N PRO A 57 41.03 37.40 29.23
CA PRO A 57 39.80 38.18 29.29
C PRO A 57 39.27 38.75 27.95
N SER A 58 37.97 39.03 28.00
CA SER A 58 37.07 39.89 27.21
C SER A 58 37.63 41.32 26.93
N ILE A 59 37.11 42.22 26.07
CA ILE A 59 35.73 42.73 25.81
C ILE A 59 35.76 43.58 24.49
N SER A 60 34.57 43.74 23.87
CA SER A 60 33.99 44.90 23.14
C SER A 60 34.25 45.22 21.66
N SER A 61 33.10 45.32 20.98
CA SER A 61 32.73 46.02 19.74
C SER A 61 33.24 47.44 19.57
N VAL A 62 33.45 47.88 18.32
CA VAL A 62 33.04 49.19 17.78
C VAL A 62 32.82 49.07 16.25
N MET A 63 31.75 49.70 15.74
CA MET A 63 31.38 49.88 14.32
C MET A 63 32.08 51.10 13.66
N ALA A 64 31.93 51.18 12.33
CA ALA A 64 32.08 52.34 11.41
C ALA A 64 33.40 52.32 10.60
N ASP A 65 33.50 52.81 9.36
CA ASP A 65 32.60 53.14 8.24
C ASP A 65 33.56 53.61 7.09
N ASN A 66 33.08 53.60 5.86
CA ASN A 66 33.60 54.31 4.67
C ASN A 66 34.87 53.83 3.93
N GLY A 67 34.66 53.44 2.67
CA GLY A 67 35.12 54.32 1.58
C GLY A 67 36.00 53.73 0.46
N VAL A 68 35.43 53.73 -0.75
CA VAL A 68 36.06 54.11 -2.04
C VAL A 68 36.75 53.02 -2.91
N LEU A 69 36.09 52.73 -4.06
CA LEU A 69 36.54 52.12 -5.33
C LEU A 69 37.54 53.05 -6.11
N PRO A 70 38.23 52.70 -7.24
CA PRO A 70 37.82 51.75 -8.30
C PRO A 70 38.90 51.05 -9.18
N ARG A 71 38.39 50.09 -10.00
CA ARG A 71 38.71 49.71 -11.41
C ARG A 71 40.15 49.49 -11.89
N THR A 72 40.35 48.38 -12.64
CA THR A 72 40.62 48.37 -14.11
C THR A 72 40.60 46.95 -14.69
N ARG A 73 40.43 46.84 -16.01
CA ARG A 73 39.97 45.68 -16.81
C ARG A 73 40.93 45.44 -17.99
N ALA A 74 41.15 44.16 -18.35
CA ALA A 74 41.59 43.59 -19.66
C ALA A 74 43.04 43.89 -20.15
N PRO A 75 43.59 43.23 -21.20
CA PRO A 75 43.05 42.19 -22.14
C PRO A 75 43.98 40.93 -22.33
N ASP A 76 43.48 39.75 -22.73
CA ASP A 76 43.26 39.14 -24.08
C ASP A 76 44.48 38.51 -24.78
N THR A 77 44.18 37.44 -25.55
CA THR A 77 44.91 36.78 -26.66
C THR A 77 45.81 35.57 -26.38
N GLY A 78 45.61 34.49 -27.17
CA GLY A 78 46.63 33.44 -27.30
C GLY A 78 46.19 32.04 -27.77
N ARG A 79 45.52 31.93 -28.93
CA ARG A 79 45.21 30.66 -29.61
C ARG A 79 46.46 30.08 -30.30
N LYS A 80 46.81 28.79 -30.10
CA LYS A 80 47.64 28.00 -31.06
C LYS A 80 47.25 26.52 -31.08
N ASN A 81 46.93 26.04 -32.28
CA ASN A 81 46.84 24.65 -32.72
C ASN A 81 48.22 23.97 -32.73
N SER A 82 48.26 22.65 -32.53
CA SER A 82 49.17 21.77 -33.29
C SER A 82 48.63 20.35 -33.40
N MET A 83 48.79 19.79 -34.59
CA MET A 83 48.38 18.47 -35.08
C MET A 83 49.18 17.29 -34.49
N ALA A 84 48.45 16.17 -34.43
CA ALA A 84 48.78 14.75 -34.61
C ALA A 84 50.22 14.29 -34.91
N TYR A 85 50.58 13.14 -34.33
CA TYR A 85 51.18 12.00 -35.05
C TYR A 85 50.70 10.68 -34.43
N ILE A 86 50.30 9.75 -35.31
CA ILE A 86 49.99 8.35 -35.04
C ILE A 86 51.30 7.57 -35.17
N ASP A 87 51.57 6.65 -34.25
CA ASP A 87 52.58 5.60 -34.45
C ASP A 87 51.99 4.23 -34.09
N VAL A 88 52.26 3.25 -34.96
CA VAL A 88 51.72 1.90 -34.96
C VAL A 88 52.89 0.92 -34.94
N SER A 89 53.04 0.19 -33.85
CA SER A 89 53.73 -1.11 -33.76
C SER A 89 53.58 -1.63 -32.31
N ALA A 90 53.61 -2.91 -31.96
CA ALA A 90 53.34 -4.21 -32.57
C ALA A 90 53.37 -5.21 -31.38
N ALA A 91 52.56 -6.27 -31.46
CA ALA A 91 52.66 -7.56 -30.75
C ALA A 91 52.61 -7.59 -29.19
N ASP A 92 51.63 -8.31 -28.62
CA ASP A 92 51.92 -9.61 -27.99
C ASP A 92 50.63 -10.44 -27.73
N SER A 93 50.90 -11.73 -27.65
CA SER A 93 50.17 -12.99 -27.50
C SER A 93 49.01 -13.15 -26.50
N SER A 94 48.29 -14.24 -26.78
CA SER A 94 47.54 -15.14 -25.88
C SER A 94 46.02 -14.92 -25.76
N ARG A 95 45.28 -15.97 -26.16
CA ARG A 95 43.82 -16.10 -26.16
C ARG A 95 43.43 -17.12 -25.07
N PRO A 96 42.48 -16.84 -24.15
CA PRO A 96 41.94 -17.88 -23.26
C PRO A 96 40.60 -18.45 -23.78
N PRO A 97 40.19 -19.66 -23.33
CA PRO A 97 38.99 -20.36 -23.81
C PRO A 97 37.69 -19.87 -23.11
N PRO A 98 36.48 -20.25 -23.60
CA PRO A 98 35.23 -19.68 -23.10
C PRO A 98 34.85 -20.25 -21.74
N ARG A 99 34.49 -19.38 -20.79
CA ARG A 99 33.97 -19.77 -19.47
C ARG A 99 32.45 -19.78 -19.45
N THR A 100 31.92 -20.87 -18.93
CA THR A 100 30.52 -21.17 -18.64
C THR A 100 29.93 -20.19 -17.61
N ASN A 101 28.69 -19.79 -17.84
CA ASN A 101 27.97 -18.76 -17.09
C ASN A 101 27.28 -19.38 -15.85
N SER A 102 27.84 -19.17 -14.67
CA SER A 102 27.17 -19.40 -13.37
C SER A 102 27.44 -18.19 -12.48
N GLY A 103 26.58 -17.17 -12.61
CA GLY A 103 26.71 -15.90 -11.87
C GLY A 103 26.13 -16.00 -10.47
N VAL A 104 26.99 -16.26 -9.48
CA VAL A 104 26.75 -15.86 -8.09
C VAL A 104 27.40 -14.48 -7.94
N MET A 105 26.61 -13.42 -7.77
CA MET A 105 27.13 -12.08 -7.51
C MET A 105 27.65 -11.97 -6.07
N LEU A 106 28.90 -12.41 -5.86
CA LEU A 106 29.73 -11.92 -4.77
C LEU A 106 30.37 -10.62 -5.24
N HIS A 107 29.76 -9.48 -4.90
CA HIS A 107 30.41 -8.18 -5.07
C HIS A 107 31.45 -8.02 -3.95
N GLN A 108 32.54 -8.78 -4.05
CA GLN A 108 33.70 -8.61 -3.18
C GLN A 108 34.40 -7.32 -3.65
N GLN A 109 33.98 -6.17 -3.08
CA GLN A 109 34.65 -4.90 -3.36
C GLN A 109 36.11 -5.04 -2.92
N SER A 110 37.01 -4.90 -3.89
CA SER A 110 38.44 -4.78 -3.59
C SER A 110 38.62 -3.55 -2.68
N PRO A 111 39.47 -3.62 -1.64
CA PRO A 111 39.65 -2.49 -0.74
C PRO A 111 40.14 -1.28 -1.54
N THR A 112 39.25 -0.31 -1.76
CA THR A 112 39.59 0.96 -2.36
C THR A 112 40.35 1.78 -1.32
N SER A 113 41.51 2.33 -1.69
CA SER A 113 42.23 3.27 -0.84
C SER A 113 41.28 4.39 -0.38
N PRO A 114 41.34 4.81 0.90
CA PRO A 114 40.51 5.92 1.38
C PRO A 114 40.72 7.15 0.48
N GLN A 115 39.63 7.75 0.03
CA GLN A 115 39.70 8.97 -0.77
C GLN A 115 40.24 10.13 0.09
N ASP A 116 40.96 11.06 -0.55
CA ASP A 116 41.51 12.24 0.13
C ASP A 116 40.36 13.12 0.69
N PRO A 117 40.32 13.40 2.01
CA PRO A 117 39.32 14.27 2.60
C PRO A 117 39.29 15.69 2.01
N SER A 118 40.37 16.16 1.39
CA SER A 118 40.42 17.47 0.71
C SER A 118 39.36 17.59 -0.39
N ARG A 119 38.91 16.47 -0.97
CA ARG A 119 37.86 16.45 -1.99
C ARG A 119 36.55 17.11 -1.53
N TYR A 120 36.19 17.00 -0.25
CA TYR A 120 34.96 17.58 0.28
C TYR A 120 34.98 19.13 0.31
N ALA A 121 36.16 19.74 0.13
CA ALA A 121 36.30 21.20 0.06
C ALA A 121 36.13 21.76 -1.37
N TYR A 122 36.24 20.91 -2.40
CA TYR A 122 36.35 21.36 -3.80
C TYR A 122 35.50 20.57 -4.80
N GLU A 123 35.13 19.32 -4.49
CA GLU A 123 34.20 18.55 -5.32
C GLU A 123 32.81 19.18 -5.25
N ASP A 124 32.16 19.25 -6.42
CA ASP A 124 30.77 19.65 -6.52
C ASP A 124 29.90 18.51 -5.97
N LEU A 125 29.50 18.65 -4.71
CA LEU A 125 28.61 17.72 -4.00
C LEU A 125 27.13 17.99 -4.33
N ASP A 126 26.85 18.66 -5.46
CA ASP A 126 25.50 18.80 -6.00
C ASP A 126 25.01 17.48 -6.59
N PHE A 127 24.26 16.72 -5.78
CA PHE A 127 23.68 15.44 -6.15
C PHE A 127 22.36 15.57 -6.92
N ALA A 128 22.15 16.64 -7.69
CA ALA A 128 20.96 16.84 -8.52
C ALA A 128 20.51 15.52 -9.21
N PRO A 129 19.19 15.20 -9.15
CA PRO A 129 18.70 13.81 -9.22
C PRO A 129 19.01 13.07 -10.52
N GLU A 130 19.15 13.76 -11.65
CA GLU A 130 19.40 13.12 -12.94
C GLU A 130 20.89 12.82 -13.23
N ARG A 131 21.84 13.50 -12.55
CA ARG A 131 23.28 13.35 -12.89
C ARG A 131 24.00 12.25 -12.11
N SER A 132 23.46 11.80 -10.98
CA SER A 132 24.14 10.86 -10.07
C SER A 132 23.44 9.51 -9.87
N TRP A 133 22.21 9.37 -10.40
CA TRP A 133 21.42 8.15 -10.30
C TRP A 133 21.69 7.23 -11.49
N THR A 134 22.04 5.96 -11.21
CA THR A 134 22.42 4.98 -12.24
C THR A 134 21.43 3.82 -12.27
N ASP A 135 21.36 3.11 -13.40
CA ASP A 135 20.51 1.92 -13.55
C ASP A 135 20.85 0.83 -12.50
N ASP A 136 22.11 0.71 -12.10
CA ASP A 136 22.52 -0.20 -11.02
C ASP A 136 21.88 0.18 -9.67
N LYS A 137 21.88 1.49 -9.34
CA LYS A 137 21.24 1.99 -8.11
C LYS A 137 19.72 1.80 -8.16
N GLU A 138 19.12 2.05 -9.32
CA GLU A 138 17.70 1.82 -9.57
C GLU A 138 17.35 0.33 -9.39
N GLY A 139 18.17 -0.56 -9.94
CA GLY A 139 18.03 -2.01 -9.79
C GLY A 139 18.09 -2.47 -8.34
N ILE A 140 18.99 -1.91 -7.53
CA ILE A 140 19.10 -2.20 -6.09
C ILE A 140 17.81 -1.80 -5.36
N ILE A 141 17.33 -0.56 -5.54
CA ILE A 141 16.14 -0.09 -4.82
C ILE A 141 14.87 -0.82 -5.24
N ARG A 142 14.78 -1.23 -6.51
CA ARG A 142 13.66 -2.03 -7.02
C ARG A 142 13.81 -3.54 -6.77
N GLY A 143 14.88 -4.02 -6.15
CA GLY A 143 15.14 -5.44 -5.94
C GLY A 143 13.93 -6.23 -5.40
N PRO A 144 13.35 -5.83 -4.24
CA PRO A 144 12.15 -6.47 -3.69
C PRO A 144 10.94 -6.44 -4.63
N TYR A 145 10.68 -5.30 -5.29
CA TYR A 145 9.58 -5.16 -6.26
C TYR A 145 9.76 -6.05 -7.49
N ASN A 146 10.95 -6.06 -8.09
CA ASN A 146 11.27 -6.87 -9.25
C ASN A 146 11.18 -8.37 -8.93
N TYR A 147 11.59 -8.78 -7.72
CA TYR A 147 11.41 -10.14 -7.23
C TYR A 147 9.94 -10.55 -7.18
N LEU A 148 9.06 -9.70 -6.64
CA LEU A 148 7.63 -10.03 -6.59
C LEU A 148 7.00 -10.09 -7.98
N VAL A 149 7.34 -9.14 -8.86
CA VAL A 149 6.85 -9.10 -10.24
C VAL A 149 7.29 -10.32 -11.05
N SER A 150 8.46 -10.91 -10.77
CA SER A 150 8.92 -12.11 -11.49
C SER A 150 8.12 -13.38 -11.14
N HIS A 151 7.23 -13.33 -10.15
CA HIS A 151 6.35 -14.42 -9.75
C HIS A 151 4.89 -14.02 -9.98
N PRO A 152 4.36 -14.05 -11.22
CA PRO A 152 3.05 -13.50 -11.53
C PRO A 152 1.90 -14.27 -10.89
N GLY A 153 0.86 -13.53 -10.46
CA GLY A 153 -0.39 -14.10 -9.95
C GLY A 153 -1.45 -14.35 -11.04
N LYS A 154 -2.71 -14.62 -10.63
CA LYS A 154 -3.85 -14.89 -11.53
C LYS A 154 -4.36 -13.68 -12.36
N ASP A 155 -3.62 -12.57 -12.35
CA ASP A 155 -3.87 -11.29 -13.03
C ASP A 155 -5.36 -10.90 -13.23
N ILE A 156 -6.11 -10.87 -12.13
CA ILE A 156 -7.54 -10.51 -12.15
C ILE A 156 -7.73 -9.00 -12.42
N ARG A 157 -6.74 -8.18 -12.07
CA ARG A 157 -6.81 -6.71 -12.23
C ARG A 157 -6.76 -6.29 -13.69
N SER A 158 -5.83 -6.84 -14.49
CA SER A 158 -5.80 -6.53 -15.94
C SER A 158 -7.06 -7.03 -16.65
N GLN A 159 -7.63 -8.16 -16.22
CA GLN A 159 -8.91 -8.65 -16.72
C GLN A 159 -10.06 -7.69 -16.38
N LEU A 160 -10.11 -7.17 -15.16
CA LEU A 160 -11.10 -6.16 -14.75
C LEU A 160 -10.93 -4.87 -15.56
N ILE A 161 -9.72 -4.34 -15.69
CA ILE A 161 -9.45 -3.15 -16.50
C ILE A 161 -9.95 -3.37 -17.94
N SER A 162 -9.59 -4.49 -18.55
CA SER A 162 -10.04 -4.82 -19.92
C SER A 162 -11.57 -4.95 -20.03
N ALA A 163 -12.22 -5.54 -19.01
CA ALA A 163 -13.67 -5.70 -18.99
C ALA A 163 -14.42 -4.36 -18.84
N PHE A 164 -13.89 -3.45 -18.02
CA PHE A 164 -14.47 -2.11 -17.87
C PHE A 164 -14.13 -1.18 -19.04
N ASP A 165 -12.99 -1.38 -19.70
CA ASP A 165 -12.63 -0.62 -20.89
C ASP A 165 -13.62 -0.85 -22.04
N ALA A 166 -14.17 -2.07 -22.18
CA ALA A 166 -15.25 -2.31 -23.13
C ALA A 166 -16.48 -1.40 -22.90
N LEU A 167 -16.74 -0.98 -21.65
CA LEU A 167 -17.82 -0.07 -21.29
C LEU A 167 -17.43 1.41 -21.41
N LEU A 168 -16.17 1.73 -21.09
CA LEU A 168 -15.66 3.10 -20.94
C LEU A 168 -14.92 3.63 -22.18
N GLU A 169 -14.40 2.78 -23.05
CA GLU A 169 -13.66 3.13 -24.28
C GLU A 169 -12.55 4.15 -24.01
N VAL A 170 -11.66 3.83 -23.07
CA VAL A 170 -10.57 4.73 -22.67
C VAL A 170 -9.54 4.81 -23.82
N PRO A 171 -8.96 6.00 -24.11
CA PRO A 171 -7.88 6.10 -25.08
C PRO A 171 -6.72 5.13 -24.75
N PRO A 172 -6.18 4.38 -25.74
CA PRO A 172 -5.17 3.34 -25.49
C PRO A 172 -3.94 3.82 -24.70
N ASP A 173 -3.46 5.03 -24.98
CA ASP A 173 -2.30 5.60 -24.28
C ASP A 173 -2.60 5.86 -22.80
N SER A 174 -3.76 6.45 -22.50
CA SER A 174 -4.22 6.66 -21.12
C SER A 174 -4.45 5.32 -20.42
N LEU A 175 -5.06 4.35 -21.09
CA LEU A 175 -5.31 3.01 -20.54
C LEU A 175 -4.01 2.28 -20.18
N ALA A 176 -2.97 2.40 -21.01
CA ALA A 176 -1.66 1.81 -20.74
C ALA A 176 -1.01 2.42 -19.48
N ILE A 177 -1.09 3.75 -19.32
CA ILE A 177 -0.61 4.45 -18.13
C ILE A 177 -1.39 4.00 -16.89
N ILE A 178 -2.72 3.98 -16.95
CA ILE A 178 -3.58 3.56 -15.83
C ILE A 178 -3.29 2.12 -15.43
N THR A 179 -3.17 1.20 -16.40
CA THR A 179 -2.86 -0.22 -16.15
C THR A 179 -1.52 -0.36 -15.45
N LYS A 180 -0.51 0.39 -15.89
CA LYS A 180 0.83 0.39 -15.27
C LYS A 180 0.79 0.93 -13.84
N VAL A 181 0.11 2.06 -13.61
CA VAL A 181 -0.05 2.66 -12.27
C VAL A 181 -0.74 1.68 -11.32
N VAL A 182 -1.86 1.10 -11.72
CA VAL A 182 -2.61 0.13 -10.89
C VAL A 182 -1.76 -1.11 -10.60
N GLY A 183 -1.02 -1.61 -11.58
CA GLY A 183 -0.10 -2.74 -11.39
C GLY A 183 1.02 -2.42 -10.38
N MET A 184 1.66 -1.25 -10.52
CA MET A 184 2.70 -0.80 -9.60
C MET A 184 2.19 -0.69 -8.16
N LEU A 185 1.03 -0.06 -7.98
CA LEU A 185 0.40 0.07 -6.66
C LEU A 185 0.02 -1.28 -6.08
N HIS A 186 -0.52 -2.19 -6.89
CA HIS A 186 -0.90 -3.51 -6.42
C HIS A 186 0.30 -4.31 -5.89
N GLU A 187 1.37 -4.41 -6.67
CA GLU A 187 2.54 -5.20 -6.26
C GLU A 187 3.25 -4.54 -5.07
N SER A 188 3.29 -3.20 -5.04
CA SER A 188 3.83 -2.46 -3.88
C SER A 188 3.01 -2.69 -2.62
N SER A 189 1.67 -2.69 -2.72
CA SER A 189 0.81 -2.96 -1.56
C SER A 189 1.00 -4.38 -1.04
N LEU A 190 1.20 -5.37 -1.92
CA LEU A 190 1.47 -6.75 -1.50
C LEU A 190 2.77 -6.87 -0.70
N LEU A 191 3.84 -6.15 -1.09
CA LEU A 191 5.09 -6.13 -0.33
C LEU A 191 4.92 -5.58 1.09
N VAL A 192 4.13 -4.50 1.23
CA VAL A 192 3.84 -3.89 2.53
C VAL A 192 2.94 -4.80 3.37
N ASP A 193 1.89 -5.35 2.77
CA ASP A 193 0.93 -6.28 3.37
C ASP A 193 1.64 -7.53 3.91
N ASP A 194 2.50 -8.18 3.10
CA ASP A 194 3.30 -9.34 3.52
C ASP A 194 4.14 -9.05 4.78
N VAL A 195 4.70 -7.84 4.88
CA VAL A 195 5.46 -7.41 6.06
C VAL A 195 4.56 -7.14 7.25
N GLN A 196 3.41 -6.49 7.04
CA GLN A 196 2.47 -6.12 8.10
C GLN A 196 1.76 -7.33 8.71
N ASP A 197 1.60 -8.39 7.91
CA ASP A 197 0.88 -9.61 8.25
C ASP A 197 1.81 -10.74 8.69
N SER A 198 3.13 -10.51 8.62
CA SER A 198 4.16 -11.53 8.89
C SER A 198 3.94 -12.79 8.04
N SER A 199 3.56 -12.60 6.78
CA SER A 199 3.34 -13.69 5.83
C SER A 199 4.63 -14.46 5.57
N GLU A 200 4.51 -15.76 5.36
CA GLU A 200 5.65 -16.64 5.04
C GLU A 200 5.84 -16.81 3.53
N LEU A 201 4.71 -16.92 2.82
CA LEU A 201 4.66 -17.24 1.40
C LEU A 201 3.76 -16.30 0.61
N ARG A 202 4.19 -15.98 -0.61
CA ARG A 202 3.41 -15.27 -1.61
C ARG A 202 3.47 -16.02 -2.93
N ARG A 203 2.31 -16.44 -3.46
CA ARG A 203 2.20 -17.17 -4.73
C ARG A 203 3.04 -18.47 -4.76
N GLY A 204 3.24 -19.11 -3.60
CA GLY A 204 4.06 -20.33 -3.45
C GLY A 204 5.57 -20.08 -3.26
N PHE A 205 6.02 -18.83 -3.24
CA PHE A 205 7.41 -18.46 -3.06
C PHE A 205 7.62 -17.72 -1.72
N PRO A 206 8.84 -17.72 -1.15
CA PRO A 206 9.14 -16.91 0.02
C PRO A 206 8.80 -15.43 -0.22
N VAL A 207 8.21 -14.78 0.77
CA VAL A 207 7.96 -13.34 0.75
C VAL A 207 9.26 -12.53 0.56
N ALA A 208 9.17 -11.37 -0.08
CA ALA A 208 10.34 -10.55 -0.39
C ALA A 208 11.14 -10.16 0.86
N HIS A 209 10.47 -9.91 1.99
CA HIS A 209 11.14 -9.49 3.22
C HIS A 209 11.93 -10.61 3.91
N HIS A 210 11.69 -11.88 3.58
CA HIS A 210 12.56 -12.99 3.98
C HIS A 210 13.84 -13.09 3.14
N ILE A 211 13.88 -12.47 1.97
CA ILE A 211 15.04 -12.47 1.06
C ILE A 211 15.87 -11.19 1.21
N PHE A 212 15.20 -10.03 1.17
CA PHE A 212 15.85 -8.71 1.16
C PHE A 212 15.85 -8.04 2.54
N GLY A 213 15.12 -8.59 3.50
CA GLY A 213 14.88 -7.99 4.81
C GLY A 213 13.72 -6.99 4.79
N VAL A 214 13.11 -6.82 5.96
CA VAL A 214 11.98 -5.88 6.18
C VAL A 214 12.31 -4.44 5.76
N PRO A 215 13.47 -3.83 6.14
CA PRO A 215 13.73 -2.43 5.83
C PRO A 215 13.80 -2.14 4.32
N GLN A 216 14.48 -3.00 3.56
CA GLN A 216 14.58 -2.83 2.10
C GLN A 216 13.23 -3.04 1.42
N THR A 217 12.45 -4.01 1.89
CA THR A 217 11.13 -4.32 1.32
C THR A 217 10.16 -3.14 1.49
N ILE A 218 10.08 -2.57 2.71
CA ILE A 218 9.26 -1.38 2.98
C ILE A 218 9.74 -0.20 2.11
N ASN A 219 11.05 0.05 2.07
CA ASN A 219 11.59 1.17 1.29
C ASN A 219 11.30 1.02 -0.22
N SER A 220 11.48 -0.19 -0.77
CA SER A 220 11.21 -0.49 -2.18
C SER A 220 9.74 -0.28 -2.52
N ALA A 221 8.83 -0.79 -1.69
CA ALA A 221 7.39 -0.62 -1.91
C ALA A 221 6.96 0.85 -1.86
N ASN A 222 7.40 1.60 -0.84
CA ASN A 222 7.09 3.01 -0.71
C ASN A 222 7.70 3.84 -1.84
N TYR A 223 8.92 3.52 -2.28
CA TYR A 223 9.54 4.14 -3.45
C TYR A 223 8.66 3.98 -4.69
N VAL A 224 8.18 2.75 -4.96
CA VAL A 224 7.34 2.47 -6.13
C VAL A 224 5.97 3.18 -6.06
N TYR A 225 5.41 3.44 -4.87
CA TYR A 225 4.23 4.31 -4.76
C TYR A 225 4.47 5.70 -5.37
N PHE A 226 5.64 6.31 -5.15
CA PHE A 226 5.98 7.60 -5.74
C PHE A 226 6.35 7.53 -7.22
N VAL A 227 6.97 6.44 -7.67
CA VAL A 227 7.15 6.20 -9.11
C VAL A 227 5.79 6.05 -9.81
N ALA A 228 4.80 5.43 -9.15
CA ALA A 228 3.44 5.33 -9.68
C ALA A 228 2.80 6.72 -9.84
N VAL A 229 3.07 7.67 -8.94
CA VAL A 229 2.67 9.08 -9.11
C VAL A 229 3.35 9.70 -10.34
N GLN A 230 4.66 9.50 -10.51
CA GLN A 230 5.37 10.03 -11.69
C GLN A 230 4.80 9.47 -13.00
N GLU A 231 4.42 8.20 -13.02
CA GLU A 231 3.75 7.58 -14.17
C GLU A 231 2.35 8.17 -14.39
N LEU A 232 1.57 8.35 -13.32
CA LEU A 232 0.22 8.92 -13.36
C LEU A 232 0.21 10.34 -13.94
N LEU A 233 1.21 11.17 -13.59
CA LEU A 233 1.31 12.56 -14.07
C LEU A 233 1.40 12.67 -15.60
N LYS A 234 1.78 11.60 -16.29
CA LYS A 234 1.81 11.54 -17.76
C LYS A 234 0.42 11.62 -18.40
N LEU A 235 -0.65 11.35 -17.65
CA LEU A 235 -2.03 11.56 -18.11
C LEU A 235 -2.34 13.05 -18.37
N ASN A 236 -1.57 13.98 -17.79
CA ASN A 236 -1.83 15.42 -17.84
C ASN A 236 -3.25 15.81 -17.39
N ASN A 237 -3.85 15.00 -16.52
CA ASN A 237 -5.17 15.22 -15.94
C ASN A 237 -5.03 15.60 -14.45
N PRO A 238 -5.35 16.84 -14.04
CA PRO A 238 -5.18 17.29 -12.66
C PRO A 238 -6.09 16.53 -11.66
N GLU A 239 -7.26 16.05 -12.10
CA GLU A 239 -8.16 15.28 -11.23
C GLU A 239 -7.64 13.86 -10.98
N ALA A 240 -6.73 13.35 -11.81
CA ALA A 240 -6.13 12.03 -11.64
C ALA A 240 -5.31 11.97 -10.34
N LEU A 241 -4.51 13.00 -10.05
CA LEU A 241 -3.70 13.06 -8.82
C LEU A 241 -4.58 13.14 -7.57
N LYS A 242 -5.67 13.90 -7.63
CA LYS A 242 -6.63 13.98 -6.52
C LYS A 242 -7.30 12.63 -6.28
N THR A 243 -7.78 11.97 -7.35
CA THR A 243 -8.35 10.62 -7.29
C THR A 243 -7.37 9.62 -6.69
N PHE A 244 -6.11 9.67 -7.12
CA PHE A 244 -5.03 8.86 -6.58
C PHE A 244 -4.84 9.09 -5.07
N ALA A 245 -4.73 10.35 -4.64
CA ALA A 245 -4.54 10.68 -3.23
C ALA A 245 -5.72 10.21 -2.37
N ASP A 246 -6.95 10.47 -2.81
CA ASP A 246 -8.17 10.10 -2.08
C ASP A 246 -8.27 8.57 -1.92
N GLU A 247 -8.05 7.80 -2.98
CA GLU A 247 -8.17 6.34 -2.91
C GLU A 247 -6.99 5.67 -2.18
N LEU A 248 -5.78 6.23 -2.22
CA LEU A 248 -4.68 5.73 -1.38
C LEU A 248 -4.91 6.00 0.09
N VAL A 249 -5.49 7.16 0.45
CA VAL A 249 -5.91 7.43 1.83
C VAL A 249 -6.98 6.41 2.26
N ASN A 250 -7.96 6.11 1.41
CA ASN A 250 -8.96 5.08 1.71
C ASN A 250 -8.32 3.70 1.88
N LEU A 251 -7.39 3.29 1.01
CA LEU A 251 -6.66 2.03 1.14
C LEU A 251 -5.98 1.92 2.51
N HIS A 252 -5.28 2.97 2.95
CA HIS A 252 -4.61 2.99 4.26
C HIS A 252 -5.58 3.06 5.43
N ARG A 253 -6.75 3.71 5.29
CA ARG A 253 -7.81 3.67 6.32
C ARG A 253 -8.34 2.25 6.52
N GLY A 254 -8.61 1.55 5.41
CA GLY A 254 -9.03 0.15 5.44
C GLY A 254 -7.97 -0.73 6.10
N GLN A 255 -6.72 -0.67 5.61
CA GLN A 255 -5.61 -1.43 6.19
C GLN A 255 -5.41 -1.11 7.67
N GLY A 256 -5.47 0.16 8.06
CA GLY A 256 -5.31 0.58 9.45
C GLY A 256 -6.35 -0.02 10.39
N MET A 257 -7.61 -0.11 9.96
CA MET A 257 -8.67 -0.74 10.76
C MET A 257 -8.51 -2.26 10.86
N ASP A 258 -8.10 -2.92 9.77
CA ASP A 258 -7.81 -4.36 9.75
C ASP A 258 -6.71 -4.70 10.77
N LEU A 259 -5.59 -3.97 10.71
CA LEU A 259 -4.47 -4.10 11.65
C LEU A 259 -4.89 -3.77 13.09
N PHE A 260 -5.67 -2.71 13.30
CA PHE A 260 -6.14 -2.30 14.62
C PHE A 260 -6.98 -3.41 15.27
N TRP A 261 -7.96 -3.97 14.55
CA TRP A 261 -8.80 -5.05 15.08
C TRP A 261 -7.98 -6.28 15.43
N ARG A 262 -7.11 -6.70 14.51
CA ARG A 262 -6.20 -7.83 14.71
C ARG A 262 -5.33 -7.66 15.95
N ASP A 263 -4.64 -6.52 16.07
CA ASP A 263 -3.61 -6.33 17.10
C ASP A 263 -4.20 -5.93 18.46
N THR A 264 -5.43 -5.40 18.49
CA THR A 264 -6.18 -5.18 19.74
C THR A 264 -7.10 -6.34 20.13
N LEU A 265 -7.23 -7.35 19.26
CA LEU A 265 -8.18 -8.46 19.39
C LEU A 265 -9.64 -8.01 19.53
N THR A 266 -9.99 -6.93 18.85
CA THR A 266 -11.35 -6.39 18.83
C THR A 266 -12.08 -6.94 17.61
N CYS A 267 -12.98 -7.90 17.79
CA CYS A 267 -13.78 -8.43 16.69
C CYS A 267 -14.74 -7.35 16.15
N PRO A 268 -14.65 -6.95 14.87
CA PRO A 268 -15.53 -5.95 14.28
C PRO A 268 -16.98 -6.46 14.16
N SER A 269 -17.91 -5.56 13.86
CA SER A 269 -19.21 -5.95 13.30
C SER A 269 -19.06 -6.33 11.82
N GLU A 270 -20.09 -6.95 11.24
CA GLU A 270 -20.09 -7.24 9.81
C GLU A 270 -20.09 -5.94 8.98
N ASP A 271 -20.86 -4.93 9.39
CA ASP A 271 -20.92 -3.63 8.70
C ASP A 271 -19.56 -2.92 8.73
N ASP A 272 -18.86 -2.93 9.87
CA ASP A 272 -17.51 -2.37 9.99
C ASP A 272 -16.54 -3.11 9.04
N TYR A 273 -16.61 -4.44 9.00
CA TYR A 273 -15.80 -5.23 8.07
C TYR A 273 -16.08 -4.86 6.61
N LEU A 274 -17.35 -4.72 6.22
CA LEU A 274 -17.72 -4.34 4.85
C LEU A 274 -17.19 -2.93 4.49
N GLU A 275 -17.24 -1.98 5.43
CA GLU A 275 -16.63 -0.65 5.24
C GLU A 275 -15.11 -0.75 5.09
N MET A 276 -14.44 -1.51 5.96
CA MET A 276 -12.99 -1.74 5.90
C MET A 276 -12.58 -2.34 4.56
N VAL A 277 -13.28 -3.38 4.08
CA VAL A 277 -13.01 -4.02 2.78
C VAL A 277 -13.27 -3.06 1.63
N GLY A 278 -14.35 -2.27 1.71
CA GLY A 278 -14.64 -1.22 0.76
C GLY A 278 -13.46 -0.25 0.63
N ASN A 279 -12.78 0.06 1.73
CA ASN A 279 -11.61 0.92 1.76
C ASN A 279 -10.31 0.22 1.31
N LYS A 280 -9.94 -0.92 1.91
CA LYS A 280 -8.69 -1.69 1.64
C LYS A 280 -8.65 -2.25 0.22
N THR A 281 -9.60 -3.12 -0.11
CA THR A 281 -9.60 -3.86 -1.39
C THR A 281 -10.36 -3.09 -2.46
N GLY A 282 -11.49 -2.50 -2.09
CA GLY A 282 -12.28 -1.67 -2.99
C GLY A 282 -11.56 -0.38 -3.44
N GLY A 283 -10.68 0.18 -2.61
CA GLY A 283 -9.95 1.43 -2.92
C GLY A 283 -9.08 1.32 -4.17
N LEU A 284 -8.30 0.25 -4.30
CA LEU A 284 -7.45 0.08 -5.48
C LEU A 284 -8.25 -0.20 -6.76
N PHE A 285 -9.34 -0.97 -6.68
CA PHE A 285 -10.22 -1.15 -7.83
C PHE A 285 -10.95 0.14 -8.21
N ARG A 286 -11.47 0.89 -7.24
CA ARG A 286 -12.07 2.21 -7.47
C ARG A 286 -11.09 3.18 -8.10
N LEU A 287 -9.82 3.19 -7.65
CA LEU A 287 -8.79 4.04 -8.25
C LEU A 287 -8.67 3.77 -9.75
N GLY A 288 -8.48 2.51 -10.15
CA GLY A 288 -8.38 2.15 -11.56
C GLY A 288 -9.60 2.60 -12.36
N ILE A 289 -10.80 2.30 -11.86
CA ILE A 289 -12.05 2.64 -12.55
C ILE A 289 -12.32 4.15 -12.61
N LYS A 290 -12.03 4.90 -11.54
CA LYS A 290 -12.19 6.36 -11.52
C LYS A 290 -11.19 7.05 -12.46
N LEU A 291 -9.95 6.56 -12.54
CA LEU A 291 -8.98 7.05 -13.52
C LEU A 291 -9.45 6.77 -14.95
N MET A 292 -9.95 5.55 -15.22
CA MET A 292 -10.53 5.20 -16.51
C MET A 292 -11.73 6.09 -16.87
N GLN A 293 -12.65 6.32 -15.91
CA GLN A 293 -13.77 7.23 -16.11
C GLN A 293 -13.30 8.66 -16.38
N GLY A 294 -12.25 9.14 -15.71
CA GLY A 294 -11.69 10.48 -15.93
C GLY A 294 -11.09 10.69 -17.32
N GLU A 295 -10.62 9.61 -17.96
CA GLU A 295 -10.02 9.63 -19.31
C GLU A 295 -11.01 9.18 -20.41
N SER A 296 -12.18 8.67 -20.02
CA SER A 296 -13.19 8.11 -20.92
C SER A 296 -13.97 9.21 -21.65
N PRO A 297 -14.29 9.06 -22.94
CA PRO A 297 -15.23 9.94 -23.64
C PRO A 297 -16.67 9.83 -23.08
N HIS A 298 -16.98 8.79 -22.30
CA HIS A 298 -18.30 8.52 -21.71
C HIS A 298 -18.39 8.89 -20.23
N ALA A 299 -17.38 9.55 -19.67
CA ALA A 299 -17.22 9.89 -18.25
C ALA A 299 -18.50 10.39 -17.55
N ALA A 300 -19.26 11.25 -18.24
CA ALA A 300 -20.44 11.91 -17.69
C ALA A 300 -21.71 11.02 -17.64
N THR A 301 -21.68 9.83 -18.25
CA THR A 301 -22.90 9.03 -18.52
C THR A 301 -22.91 7.65 -17.88
N ILE A 302 -21.74 7.15 -17.45
CA ILE A 302 -21.58 5.81 -16.88
C ILE A 302 -20.86 5.95 -15.54
N ASP A 303 -21.53 5.56 -14.46
CA ASP A 303 -20.92 5.44 -13.13
C ASP A 303 -20.64 3.98 -12.80
N CYS A 304 -19.37 3.59 -12.89
CA CYS A 304 -18.92 2.22 -12.61
C CYS A 304 -18.59 1.99 -11.12
N VAL A 305 -18.60 3.05 -10.28
CA VAL A 305 -18.18 2.96 -8.88
C VAL A 305 -19.07 2.03 -8.04
N PRO A 306 -20.41 2.03 -8.16
CA PRO A 306 -21.24 1.09 -7.40
C PRO A 306 -20.92 -0.37 -7.72
N LEU A 307 -20.69 -0.70 -9.00
CA LEU A 307 -20.34 -2.04 -9.44
C LEU A 307 -18.96 -2.46 -8.93
N VAL A 308 -17.96 -1.59 -9.04
CA VAL A 308 -16.60 -1.92 -8.61
C VAL A 308 -16.51 -2.10 -7.09
N ASN A 309 -17.31 -1.37 -6.32
CA ASN A 309 -17.43 -1.59 -4.87
C ASN A 309 -17.97 -2.98 -4.54
N LEU A 310 -19.02 -3.43 -5.26
CA LEU A 310 -19.54 -4.79 -5.08
C LEU A 310 -18.49 -5.85 -5.45
N ILE A 311 -17.77 -5.65 -6.55
CA ILE A 311 -16.67 -6.53 -6.97
C ILE A 311 -15.59 -6.60 -5.90
N GLY A 312 -15.20 -5.47 -5.30
CA GLY A 312 -14.23 -5.43 -4.21
C GLY A 312 -14.66 -6.23 -2.97
N LEU A 313 -15.93 -6.12 -2.57
CA LEU A 313 -16.51 -6.91 -1.49
C LEU A 313 -16.50 -8.41 -1.80
N ILE A 314 -17.00 -8.79 -2.99
CA ILE A 314 -17.03 -10.18 -3.44
C ILE A 314 -15.61 -10.76 -3.44
N PHE A 315 -14.65 -10.01 -3.98
CA PHE A 315 -13.27 -10.44 -4.10
C PHE A 315 -12.65 -10.74 -2.73
N GLN A 316 -12.80 -9.84 -1.75
CA GLN A 316 -12.21 -10.03 -0.43
C GLN A 316 -12.90 -11.12 0.38
N ILE A 317 -14.25 -11.16 0.40
CA ILE A 317 -14.99 -12.18 1.14
C ILE A 317 -14.68 -13.57 0.57
N ARG A 318 -14.51 -13.67 -0.75
CA ARG A 318 -14.05 -14.89 -1.42
C ARG A 318 -12.61 -15.26 -1.05
N ASP A 319 -11.69 -14.30 -1.02
CA ASP A 319 -10.29 -14.55 -0.62
C ASP A 319 -10.23 -15.09 0.82
N ASP A 320 -10.95 -14.45 1.75
CA ASP A 320 -11.10 -14.88 3.14
C ASP A 320 -11.71 -16.29 3.26
N TYR A 321 -12.72 -16.61 2.45
CA TYR A 321 -13.32 -17.96 2.42
C TYR A 321 -12.31 -19.00 1.93
N ILE A 322 -11.63 -18.73 0.80
CA ILE A 322 -10.73 -19.68 0.15
C ILE A 322 -9.47 -19.91 0.99
N ASN A 323 -8.98 -18.89 1.71
CA ASN A 323 -7.87 -19.02 2.66
C ASN A 323 -8.10 -20.14 3.70
N LEU A 324 -9.35 -20.31 4.12
CA LEU A 324 -9.74 -21.26 5.16
C LEU A 324 -10.30 -22.58 4.62
N ALA A 325 -10.85 -22.59 3.40
CA ALA A 325 -11.57 -23.73 2.83
C ALA A 325 -10.82 -24.48 1.71
N SER A 326 -9.79 -23.89 1.09
CA SER A 326 -9.15 -24.45 -0.12
C SER A 326 -7.79 -25.11 0.15
N GLU A 327 -7.65 -26.35 -0.32
CA GLU A 327 -6.37 -27.07 -0.32
C GLU A 327 -5.36 -26.45 -1.31
N GLU A 328 -5.80 -26.00 -2.50
CA GLU A 328 -4.94 -25.30 -3.47
C GLU A 328 -4.37 -24.01 -2.89
N TYR A 329 -5.19 -23.24 -2.19
CA TYR A 329 -4.74 -21.99 -1.57
C TYR A 329 -3.75 -22.26 -0.43
N SER A 330 -4.00 -23.32 0.34
CA SER A 330 -3.08 -23.79 1.38
C SER A 330 -1.68 -24.12 0.83
N ALA A 331 -1.57 -24.54 -0.44
CA ALA A 331 -0.28 -24.79 -1.08
C ALA A 331 0.46 -23.48 -1.49
N HIS A 332 -0.27 -22.40 -1.80
CA HIS A 332 0.32 -21.14 -2.26
C HIS A 332 0.66 -20.14 -1.13
N LYS A 333 -0.10 -20.17 -0.03
CA LYS A 333 0.07 -19.24 1.11
C LYS A 333 0.36 -19.93 2.44
N GLY A 334 0.25 -21.26 2.50
CA GLY A 334 0.24 -22.02 3.75
C GLY A 334 -1.18 -22.28 4.25
N MET A 335 -1.35 -23.33 5.05
CA MET A 335 -2.66 -23.75 5.56
C MET A 335 -3.25 -22.68 6.48
N CYS A 336 -4.43 -22.14 6.13
CA CYS A 336 -5.19 -21.18 6.93
C CYS A 336 -4.32 -20.03 7.47
N GLU A 337 -3.62 -19.33 6.58
CA GLU A 337 -2.71 -18.24 6.93
C GLU A 337 -3.41 -17.15 7.75
N ASP A 338 -4.69 -16.85 7.47
CA ASP A 338 -5.47 -15.84 8.21
C ASP A 338 -5.50 -16.15 9.72
N LEU A 339 -5.46 -17.44 10.11
CA LEU A 339 -5.41 -17.85 11.52
C LEU A 339 -4.02 -17.63 12.15
N THR A 340 -2.95 -17.75 11.36
CA THR A 340 -1.58 -17.41 11.81
C THR A 340 -1.42 -15.91 11.92
N GLU A 341 -1.98 -15.14 10.98
CA GLU A 341 -1.99 -13.69 11.04
C GLU A 341 -2.76 -13.18 12.29
N GLY A 342 -3.82 -13.91 12.66
CA GLY A 342 -4.79 -13.52 13.69
C GLY A 342 -5.91 -12.63 13.13
N LYS A 343 -6.11 -12.66 11.80
CA LYS A 343 -7.04 -11.80 11.07
C LYS A 343 -8.49 -12.11 11.42
N PHE A 344 -9.30 -11.06 11.54
CA PHE A 344 -10.75 -11.16 11.62
C PHE A 344 -11.35 -11.24 10.21
N SER A 345 -11.17 -12.37 9.53
CA SER A 345 -11.75 -12.61 8.21
C SER A 345 -13.28 -12.82 8.28
N PHE A 346 -13.99 -12.66 7.16
CA PHE A 346 -15.46 -12.72 7.14
C PHE A 346 -16.09 -13.95 7.84
N PRO A 347 -15.70 -15.21 7.54
CA PRO A 347 -16.24 -16.38 8.23
C PRO A 347 -15.84 -16.44 9.72
N VAL A 348 -14.68 -15.89 10.08
CA VAL A 348 -14.20 -15.81 11.47
C VAL A 348 -15.07 -14.85 12.27
N ILE A 349 -15.36 -13.66 11.73
CA ILE A 349 -16.27 -12.67 12.35
C ILE A 349 -17.63 -13.29 12.58
N HIS A 350 -18.25 -13.88 11.54
CA HIS A 350 -19.54 -14.55 11.70
C HIS A 350 -19.49 -15.62 12.80
N SER A 351 -18.43 -16.44 12.83
CA SER A 351 -18.30 -17.52 13.81
C SER A 351 -18.23 -16.99 15.25
N ILE A 352 -17.44 -15.95 15.49
CA ILE A 352 -17.29 -15.33 16.83
C ILE A 352 -18.61 -14.69 17.26
N ARG A 353 -19.26 -13.96 16.36
CA ARG A 353 -20.49 -13.22 16.68
C ARG A 353 -21.71 -14.12 16.80
N SER A 354 -21.72 -15.29 16.15
CA SER A 354 -22.81 -16.27 16.28
C SER A 354 -22.89 -16.89 17.67
N ASN A 355 -21.78 -16.92 18.42
CA ASN A 355 -21.73 -17.38 19.81
C ASN A 355 -20.73 -16.56 20.65
N PRO A 356 -21.08 -15.33 21.08
CA PRO A 356 -20.13 -14.42 21.73
C PRO A 356 -19.58 -14.89 23.08
N SER A 357 -20.26 -15.84 23.73
CA SER A 357 -19.77 -16.45 24.99
C SER A 357 -18.64 -17.45 24.78
N ASP A 358 -18.45 -17.95 23.56
CA ASP A 358 -17.39 -18.91 23.25
C ASP A 358 -16.13 -18.19 22.77
N LEU A 359 -15.12 -18.18 23.63
CA LEU A 359 -13.85 -17.48 23.40
C LEU A 359 -12.82 -18.31 22.64
N GLN A 360 -13.14 -19.54 22.21
CA GLN A 360 -12.16 -20.46 21.61
C GLN A 360 -11.52 -19.86 20.36
N LEU A 361 -12.33 -19.39 19.40
CA LEU A 361 -11.80 -18.89 18.13
C LEU A 361 -10.97 -17.60 18.33
N VAL A 362 -11.46 -16.67 19.17
CA VAL A 362 -10.70 -15.46 19.54
C VAL A 362 -9.36 -15.82 20.21
N SER A 363 -9.36 -16.83 21.09
CA SER A 363 -8.15 -17.31 21.77
C SER A 363 -7.17 -17.98 20.80
N ILE A 364 -7.65 -18.59 19.72
CA ILE A 364 -6.81 -19.14 18.65
C ILE A 364 -6.16 -18.01 17.83
N LEU A 365 -6.94 -17.00 17.42
CA LEU A 365 -6.41 -15.84 16.68
C LEU A 365 -5.33 -15.12 17.49
N LYS A 366 -5.54 -14.93 18.79
CA LYS A 366 -4.56 -14.34 19.71
C LYS A 366 -3.22 -15.07 19.71
N GLN A 367 -3.22 -16.39 19.51
CA GLN A 367 -1.99 -17.19 19.55
C GLN A 367 -1.15 -17.02 18.29
N LYS A 368 -1.72 -16.54 17.17
CA LYS A 368 -1.02 -16.43 15.88
C LYS A 368 -0.29 -17.73 15.52
N THR A 369 -0.98 -18.85 15.72
CA THR A 369 -0.36 -20.18 15.76
C THR A 369 0.05 -20.68 14.36
N SER A 370 1.17 -21.40 14.29
CA SER A 370 1.56 -22.19 13.13
C SER A 370 1.16 -23.67 13.24
N ASP A 371 0.57 -24.09 14.37
CA ASP A 371 0.15 -25.47 14.61
C ASP A 371 -1.04 -25.87 13.71
N VAL A 372 -0.81 -26.86 12.85
CA VAL A 372 -1.80 -27.39 11.91
C VAL A 372 -3.02 -27.99 12.59
N GLN A 373 -2.87 -28.64 13.75
CA GLN A 373 -3.99 -29.23 14.48
C GLN A 373 -4.89 -28.15 15.08
N VAL A 374 -4.31 -27.07 15.61
CA VAL A 374 -5.09 -25.93 16.11
C VAL A 374 -5.86 -25.25 14.97
N LYS A 375 -5.23 -25.10 13.80
CA LYS A 375 -5.91 -24.58 12.60
C LYS A 375 -7.06 -25.47 12.13
N ARG A 376 -6.84 -26.79 12.06
CA ARG A 376 -7.90 -27.78 11.71
C ARG A 376 -9.06 -27.73 12.69
N TYR A 377 -8.76 -27.56 13.97
CA TYR A 377 -9.77 -27.39 15.00
C TYR A 377 -10.61 -26.12 14.77
N ALA A 378 -9.96 -24.98 14.52
CA ALA A 378 -10.65 -23.72 14.22
C ALA A 378 -11.56 -23.81 12.99
N VAL A 379 -11.08 -24.45 11.91
CA VAL A 379 -11.90 -24.69 10.70
C VAL A 379 -13.11 -25.56 11.02
N THR A 380 -12.93 -26.66 11.76
CA THR A 380 -14.04 -27.53 12.17
C THR A 380 -15.05 -26.79 13.06
N TYR A 381 -14.57 -25.90 13.94
CA TYR A 381 -15.43 -25.05 14.75
C TYR A 381 -16.27 -24.09 13.88
N MET A 382 -15.65 -23.42 12.90
CA MET A 382 -16.36 -22.55 11.95
C MET A 382 -17.36 -23.30 11.05
N GLN A 383 -17.12 -24.57 10.75
CA GLN A 383 -18.10 -25.42 10.06
C GLN A 383 -19.34 -25.65 10.94
N ARG A 384 -19.15 -25.92 12.24
CA ARG A 384 -20.25 -26.15 13.20
C ARG A 384 -21.10 -24.91 13.46
N THR A 385 -20.50 -23.72 13.42
CA THR A 385 -21.24 -22.45 13.53
C THR A 385 -21.93 -22.03 12.22
N GLY A 386 -21.76 -22.81 11.13
CA GLY A 386 -22.37 -22.51 9.84
C GLY A 386 -21.71 -21.34 9.09
N SER A 387 -20.54 -20.86 9.53
CA SER A 387 -19.89 -19.68 8.94
C SER A 387 -19.54 -19.83 7.46
N PHE A 388 -19.09 -21.01 7.03
CA PHE A 388 -18.77 -21.24 5.62
C PHE A 388 -20.03 -21.19 4.73
N GLU A 389 -21.13 -21.77 5.19
CA GLU A 389 -22.41 -21.74 4.48
C GLU A 389 -22.99 -20.32 4.42
N TYR A 390 -22.91 -19.58 5.54
CA TYR A 390 -23.28 -18.16 5.57
C TYR A 390 -22.45 -17.35 4.56
N THR A 391 -21.14 -17.54 4.55
CA THR A 391 -20.22 -16.84 3.64
C THR A 391 -20.53 -17.13 2.17
N ARG A 392 -20.79 -18.40 1.80
CA ARG A 392 -21.22 -18.75 0.42
C ARG A 392 -22.51 -18.06 0.03
N LYS A 393 -23.51 -18.01 0.92
CA LYS A 393 -24.78 -17.30 0.67
C LYS A 393 -24.58 -15.81 0.45
N VAL A 394 -23.72 -15.18 1.24
CA VAL A 394 -23.37 -13.76 1.09
C VAL A 394 -22.69 -13.52 -0.26
N ILE A 395 -21.67 -14.32 -0.62
CA ILE A 395 -20.98 -14.23 -1.91
C ILE A 395 -21.98 -14.37 -3.08
N ALA A 396 -22.83 -15.40 -3.05
CA ALA A 396 -23.83 -15.63 -4.10
C ALA A 396 -24.82 -14.45 -4.23
N THR A 397 -25.27 -13.90 -3.10
CA THR A 397 -26.17 -12.74 -3.07
C THR A 397 -25.51 -11.48 -3.64
N LEU A 398 -24.24 -11.24 -3.30
CA LEU A 398 -23.47 -10.12 -3.82
C LEU A 398 -23.19 -10.27 -5.32
N ILE A 399 -22.84 -11.47 -5.80
CA ILE A 399 -22.65 -11.76 -7.23
C ILE A 399 -23.93 -11.48 -8.00
N GLU A 400 -25.08 -11.94 -7.51
CA GLU A 400 -26.35 -11.72 -8.17
C GLU A 400 -26.73 -10.23 -8.20
N ARG A 401 -26.44 -9.49 -7.12
CA ARG A 401 -26.55 -8.02 -7.13
C ARG A 401 -25.61 -7.38 -8.15
N ALA A 402 -24.35 -7.81 -8.22
CA ALA A 402 -23.37 -7.28 -9.17
C ALA A 402 -23.78 -7.56 -10.63
N ARG A 403 -24.35 -8.74 -10.92
CA ARG A 403 -24.90 -9.07 -12.25
C ARG A 403 -26.02 -8.11 -12.66
N ARG A 404 -26.97 -7.81 -11.76
CA ARG A 404 -28.03 -6.83 -12.04
C ARG A 404 -27.47 -5.44 -12.35
N VAL A 405 -26.57 -4.93 -11.50
CA VAL A 405 -25.92 -3.62 -11.72
C VAL A 405 -25.13 -3.62 -13.04
N THR A 406 -24.49 -4.73 -13.38
CA THR A 406 -23.76 -4.89 -14.66
C THR A 406 -24.70 -4.76 -15.86
N MET A 407 -25.87 -5.42 -15.83
CA MET A 407 -26.86 -5.31 -16.90
C MET A 407 -27.44 -3.89 -17.01
N GLU A 408 -27.68 -3.23 -15.88
CA GLU A 408 -28.16 -1.84 -15.84
C GLU A 408 -27.14 -0.86 -16.45
N LEU A 409 -25.83 -1.07 -16.21
CA LEU A 409 -24.76 -0.28 -16.80
C LEU A 409 -24.57 -0.55 -18.29
N ASP A 410 -24.77 -1.80 -18.73
CA ASP A 410 -24.66 -2.18 -20.13
C ASP A 410 -25.77 -1.52 -20.98
N LYS A 411 -26.98 -1.40 -20.44
CA LYS A 411 -28.19 -0.90 -21.14
C LYS A 411 -28.45 -1.65 -22.46
N GLY A 412 -28.07 -2.92 -22.54
CA GLY A 412 -28.22 -3.76 -23.73
C GLY A 412 -27.21 -3.47 -24.85
N ARG A 413 -26.09 -2.80 -24.55
CA ARG A 413 -25.02 -2.52 -25.53
C ARG A 413 -24.16 -3.76 -25.85
N GLY A 414 -24.24 -4.83 -25.04
CA GLY A 414 -23.45 -6.04 -25.22
C GLY A 414 -21.96 -5.86 -24.92
N LYS A 415 -21.62 -4.90 -24.07
CA LYS A 415 -20.23 -4.53 -23.71
C LYS A 415 -19.81 -5.07 -22.35
N ALA A 416 -20.75 -5.54 -21.53
CA ALA A 416 -20.48 -6.02 -20.17
C ALA A 416 -20.12 -7.52 -20.05
N ASP A 417 -20.01 -8.26 -21.16
CA ASP A 417 -19.70 -9.69 -21.16
C ASP A 417 -18.41 -10.04 -20.40
N GLY A 418 -17.40 -9.17 -20.47
CA GLY A 418 -16.15 -9.35 -19.73
C GLY A 418 -16.36 -9.33 -18.21
N VAL A 419 -17.21 -8.41 -17.72
CA VAL A 419 -17.54 -8.30 -16.29
C VAL A 419 -18.32 -9.54 -15.84
N MET A 420 -19.29 -9.98 -16.64
CA MET A 420 -20.09 -11.19 -16.33
C MET A 420 -19.19 -12.42 -16.18
N LYS A 421 -18.25 -12.62 -17.11
CA LYS A 421 -17.26 -13.72 -17.04
C LYS A 421 -16.37 -13.65 -15.80
N ILE A 422 -16.04 -12.45 -15.31
CA ILE A 422 -15.25 -12.29 -14.08
C ILE A 422 -16.10 -12.66 -12.86
N LEU A 423 -17.37 -12.24 -12.82
CA LEU A 423 -18.30 -12.60 -11.75
C LEU A 423 -18.50 -14.12 -11.68
N ASP A 424 -18.55 -14.80 -12.82
CA ASP A 424 -18.66 -16.27 -12.88
C ASP A 424 -17.45 -16.97 -12.24
N LYS A 425 -16.23 -16.40 -12.38
CA LYS A 425 -15.03 -16.91 -11.71
C LYS A 425 -15.05 -16.74 -10.19
N PHE A 426 -15.90 -15.85 -9.68
CA PHE A 426 -16.04 -15.62 -8.24
C PHE A 426 -17.05 -16.54 -7.58
N VAL A 427 -17.83 -17.30 -8.34
CA VAL A 427 -18.72 -18.32 -7.78
C VAL A 427 -17.90 -19.33 -6.98
N VAL A 428 -18.41 -19.68 -5.81
CA VAL A 428 -17.84 -20.66 -4.89
C VAL A 428 -18.89 -21.74 -4.70
N GLU A 429 -18.49 -22.99 -4.90
CA GLU A 429 -19.35 -24.17 -4.71
C GLU A 429 -19.54 -24.52 -3.21
#